data_AF-A0A3D5Q137-F1
#
_entry.id   AF-A0A3D5Q137-F1
#
_cell.length_a   1.000
_cell.length_b   1.000
_cell.length_c   1.000
_cell.angle_alpha   90.00
_cell.angle_beta   90.00
_cell.angle_gamma   90.00
#
_symmetry.space_group_name_H-M   'P 1'
#
loop_
_entity.id
_entity.type
_entity.pdbx_description
1 polymer ?
#
loop_
_entity_poly.entity_id
_entity_poly.type
_entity_poly.pdbx_seq_one_letter_code
_entity_poly.pdbx_strand_id
1 'polypeptide(L)'
;MTRLADRILVQEHLARQAEPKPLTGAEKSELEDRIRAALKAQDAVLVAHYYTDPDIQRLAEETGGCVADSLEMARFGNQHKASTVIVAGVRFMGETAKILNPEKRVLMPTLEATCSLDVGCPADEFSDFCDQHPDRTVVVYANTSAAVKARADWVVTSSCAQAIVEHLDQRGEKILWAPDKHLGRYIEKSTGADMLLWDGSCIVHEEFKFRGLEDLKALYPDAAVLVHPESPEAVVDMADVVGSTSQLIHAVQTMPNQQFIVATDNGIFYKMQ
;
A
#
# COMPACT_ATOMS: atom_id res chain seq x y z
N MET A 1 -20.57 -13.63 -25.48
CA MET A 1 -20.43 -12.28 -24.89
C MET A 1 -21.25 -12.07 -23.60
N THR A 2 -21.93 -13.08 -23.04
CA THR A 2 -22.80 -12.91 -21.84
C THR A 2 -22.19 -13.39 -20.51
N ARG A 3 -21.36 -14.45 -20.49
CA ARG A 3 -20.92 -15.08 -19.24
C ARG A 3 -19.97 -14.26 -18.35
N LEU A 4 -19.20 -13.33 -18.92
CA LEU A 4 -18.21 -12.54 -18.17
C LEU A 4 -18.86 -11.34 -17.47
N ALA A 5 -19.71 -10.59 -18.17
CA ALA A 5 -20.48 -9.50 -17.58
C ALA A 5 -21.39 -9.99 -16.43
N ASP A 6 -22.04 -11.14 -16.63
CA ASP A 6 -22.85 -11.79 -15.60
C ASP A 6 -22.01 -12.19 -14.37
N ARG A 7 -20.77 -12.64 -14.59
CA ARG A 7 -19.85 -13.02 -13.51
C ARG A 7 -19.37 -11.80 -12.72
N ILE A 8 -19.05 -10.69 -13.40
CA ILE A 8 -18.68 -9.42 -12.76
C ILE A 8 -19.84 -8.94 -11.88
N LEU A 9 -21.07 -8.93 -12.39
CA LEU A 9 -22.27 -8.56 -11.64
C LEU A 9 -22.47 -9.41 -10.37
N VAL A 10 -22.26 -10.72 -10.46
CA VAL A 10 -22.37 -11.62 -9.30
C VAL A 10 -21.26 -11.36 -8.28
N GLN A 11 -20.02 -11.12 -8.75
CA GLN A 11 -18.90 -10.78 -7.87
C GLN A 11 -19.13 -9.43 -7.17
N GLU A 12 -19.58 -8.41 -7.89
CA GLU A 12 -19.97 -7.12 -7.32
C GLU A 12 -21.09 -7.27 -6.29
N HIS A 13 -22.10 -8.10 -6.57
CA HIS A 13 -23.20 -8.33 -5.64
C HIS A 13 -22.73 -8.98 -4.33
N LEU A 14 -21.87 -10.00 -4.40
CA LEU A 14 -21.34 -10.68 -3.22
C LEU A 14 -20.38 -9.77 -2.43
N ALA A 15 -19.56 -8.98 -3.11
CA ALA A 15 -18.67 -8.00 -2.45
C ALA A 15 -19.48 -6.99 -1.61
N ARG A 16 -20.57 -6.44 -2.18
CA ARG A 16 -21.47 -5.52 -1.47
C ARG A 16 -22.15 -6.10 -0.23
N GLN A 17 -22.29 -7.42 -0.13
CA GLN A 17 -22.90 -8.03 1.06
C GLN A 17 -21.98 -8.02 2.29
N ALA A 18 -20.66 -7.95 2.06
CA ALA A 18 -19.66 -7.86 3.12
C ALA A 18 -19.37 -6.40 3.54
N GLU A 19 -19.85 -5.42 2.78
CA GLU A 19 -19.62 -4.00 3.04
C GLU A 19 -20.44 -3.50 4.24
N PRO A 20 -19.92 -2.51 4.99
CA PRO A 20 -20.68 -1.80 6.00
C PRO A 20 -21.97 -1.23 5.39
N LYS A 21 -23.04 -1.15 6.20
CA LYS A 21 -24.27 -0.50 5.75
C LYS A 21 -23.96 0.95 5.31
N PRO A 22 -24.39 1.36 4.12
CA PRO A 22 -24.14 2.71 3.63
C PRO A 22 -24.85 3.72 4.52
N LEU A 23 -24.13 4.78 4.89
CA LEU A 23 -24.67 5.90 5.64
C LEU A 23 -25.57 6.76 4.75
N THR A 24 -26.66 7.28 5.31
CA THR A 24 -27.43 8.34 4.65
C THR A 24 -26.61 9.62 4.57
N GLY A 25 -26.95 10.51 3.62
CA GLY A 25 -26.26 11.81 3.49
C GLY A 25 -26.33 12.66 4.77
N ALA A 26 -27.42 12.57 5.53
CA ALA A 26 -27.57 13.28 6.80
C ALA A 26 -26.65 12.70 7.89
N GLU A 27 -26.62 11.38 8.07
CA GLU A 27 -25.73 10.72 9.04
C GLU A 27 -24.26 11.01 8.74
N LYS A 28 -23.90 10.96 7.46
CA LYS A 28 -22.55 11.26 7.00
C LYS A 28 -22.15 12.69 7.31
N SER A 29 -23.00 13.67 6.98
CA SER A 29 -22.74 15.09 7.30
C SER A 29 -22.58 15.29 8.80
N GLU A 30 -23.43 14.67 9.62
CA GLU A 30 -23.34 14.78 11.08
C GLU A 30 -22.02 14.20 11.62
N LEU A 31 -21.61 13.02 11.12
CA LEU A 31 -20.37 12.38 11.51
C LEU A 31 -19.14 13.20 11.07
N GLU A 32 -19.14 13.71 9.84
CA GLU A 32 -18.06 14.56 9.35
C GLU A 32 -17.92 15.83 10.20
N ASP A 33 -19.01 16.52 10.53
CA ASP A 33 -18.98 17.71 11.38
C ASP A 33 -18.44 17.41 12.77
N ARG A 34 -18.85 16.28 13.36
CA ARG A 34 -18.33 15.80 14.65
C ARG A 34 -16.84 15.51 14.58
N ILE A 35 -16.36 14.87 13.52
CA ILE A 35 -14.94 14.57 13.33
C ILE A 35 -14.14 15.88 13.17
N ARG A 36 -14.61 16.83 12.35
CA ARG A 36 -13.97 18.15 12.18
C ARG A 36 -13.84 18.89 13.51
N ALA A 37 -14.89 18.87 14.33
CA ALA A 37 -14.87 19.48 15.66
C ALA A 37 -13.88 18.77 16.59
N ALA A 38 -13.86 17.42 16.57
CA ALA A 38 -12.95 16.62 17.40
C ALA A 38 -11.48 16.82 17.02
N LEU A 39 -11.15 16.88 15.71
CA LEU A 39 -9.79 17.13 15.23
C LEU A 39 -9.25 18.46 15.77
N LYS A 40 -10.06 19.53 15.71
CA LYS A 40 -9.70 20.84 16.28
C LYS A 40 -9.53 20.77 17.81
N ALA A 41 -10.47 20.15 18.50
CA ALA A 41 -10.45 20.06 19.96
C ALA A 41 -9.25 19.25 20.50
N GLN A 42 -8.77 18.28 19.72
CA GLN A 42 -7.65 17.41 20.09
C GLN A 42 -6.30 17.87 19.53
N ASP A 43 -6.24 19.04 18.88
CA ASP A 43 -5.08 19.52 18.12
C ASP A 43 -4.51 18.39 17.24
N ALA A 44 -5.37 17.84 16.40
CA ALA A 44 -5.12 16.64 15.62
C ALA A 44 -5.20 16.90 14.11
N VAL A 45 -4.36 16.19 13.35
CA VAL A 45 -4.42 16.13 11.89
C VAL A 45 -4.72 14.71 11.42
N LEU A 46 -5.56 14.56 10.41
CA LEU A 46 -5.92 13.27 9.81
C LEU A 46 -5.04 13.01 8.58
N VAL A 47 -4.28 11.92 8.59
CA VAL A 47 -3.58 11.41 7.40
C VAL A 47 -4.22 10.11 6.98
N ALA A 48 -4.48 9.96 5.69
CA ALA A 48 -5.18 8.80 5.14
C ALA A 48 -4.36 8.13 4.04
N HIS A 49 -4.36 6.79 4.03
CA HIS A 49 -3.78 6.04 2.92
C HIS A 49 -4.70 6.08 1.70
N TYR A 50 -4.12 5.95 0.50
CA TYR A 50 -4.86 5.86 -0.76
C TYR A 50 -5.95 4.79 -0.80
N TYR A 51 -5.83 3.75 0.04
CA TYR A 51 -6.76 2.62 0.05
C TYR A 51 -7.89 2.76 1.07
N THR A 52 -7.98 3.91 1.74
CA THR A 52 -9.09 4.19 2.66
C THR A 52 -10.36 4.54 1.89
N ASP A 53 -11.51 4.45 2.56
CA ASP A 53 -12.79 4.84 1.98
C ASP A 53 -12.74 6.30 1.45
N PRO A 54 -13.34 6.61 0.27
CA PRO A 54 -13.37 7.95 -0.31
C PRO A 54 -13.82 9.05 0.66
N ASP A 55 -14.69 8.73 1.62
CA ASP A 55 -15.15 9.68 2.62
C ASP A 55 -14.07 10.07 3.61
N ILE A 56 -13.21 9.12 3.98
CA ILE A 56 -12.06 9.36 4.84
C ILE A 56 -10.99 10.14 4.07
N GLN A 57 -10.76 9.80 2.79
CA GLN A 57 -9.83 10.53 1.93
C GLN A 57 -10.24 12.00 1.79
N ARG A 58 -11.50 12.27 1.41
CA ARG A 58 -12.05 13.63 1.32
C ARG A 58 -11.95 14.37 2.66
N LEU A 59 -12.33 13.73 3.76
CA LEU A 59 -12.29 14.36 5.08
C LEU A 59 -10.86 14.72 5.49
N ALA A 60 -9.86 13.89 5.16
CA ALA A 60 -8.46 14.20 5.41
C ALA A 60 -8.04 15.48 4.66
N GLU A 61 -8.38 15.61 3.38
CA GLU A 61 -8.06 16.80 2.57
C GLU A 61 -8.76 18.06 3.08
N GLU A 62 -10.08 17.98 3.32
CA GLU A 62 -10.88 19.13 3.75
C GLU A 62 -10.51 19.63 5.17
N THR A 63 -9.89 18.79 5.98
CA THR A 63 -9.46 19.13 7.35
C THR A 63 -8.00 19.60 7.44
N GLY A 64 -7.33 19.74 6.29
CA GLY A 64 -5.92 20.19 6.24
C GLY A 64 -4.91 19.08 6.50
N GLY A 65 -5.35 17.83 6.39
CA GLY A 65 -4.51 16.64 6.38
C GLY A 65 -4.00 16.28 4.98
N CYS A 66 -3.64 15.00 4.79
CA CYS A 66 -3.17 14.50 3.50
C CYS A 66 -3.68 13.11 3.18
N VAL A 67 -3.69 12.80 1.88
CA VAL A 67 -3.92 11.45 1.34
C VAL A 67 -2.68 11.06 0.57
N ALA A 68 -1.94 10.07 1.07
CA ALA A 68 -0.63 9.72 0.54
C ALA A 68 -0.24 8.26 0.79
N ASP A 69 0.96 7.86 0.34
CA ASP A 69 1.57 6.59 0.73
C ASP A 69 2.05 6.61 2.19
N SER A 70 2.42 5.44 2.71
CA SER A 70 2.77 5.26 4.13
C SER A 70 3.93 6.14 4.61
N LEU A 71 4.95 6.36 3.78
CA LEU A 71 6.11 7.17 4.16
C LEU A 71 5.78 8.66 4.12
N GLU A 72 5.06 9.11 3.09
CA GLU A 72 4.66 10.50 2.97
C GLU A 72 3.65 10.89 4.06
N MET A 73 2.71 10.01 4.42
CA MET A 73 1.83 10.23 5.58
C MET A 73 2.64 10.46 6.87
N ALA A 74 3.68 9.66 7.11
CA ALA A 74 4.49 9.77 8.32
C ALA A 74 5.36 11.05 8.32
N ARG A 75 5.92 11.43 7.16
CA ARG A 75 6.68 12.67 6.96
C ARG A 75 5.80 13.91 7.13
N PHE A 76 4.63 13.92 6.51
CA PHE A 76 3.63 14.97 6.67
C PHE A 76 3.25 15.12 8.14
N GLY A 77 2.96 14.00 8.82
CA GLY A 77 2.68 13.97 10.25
C GLY A 77 3.78 14.66 11.06
N ASN A 78 5.06 14.43 10.74
CA ASN A 78 6.22 15.03 11.41
C ASN A 78 6.29 16.55 11.21
N GLN A 79 6.12 17.00 9.97
CA GLN A 79 6.22 18.41 9.60
C GLN A 79 4.99 19.23 10.01
N HIS A 80 3.84 18.59 10.20
CA HIS A 80 2.60 19.27 10.54
C HIS A 80 2.62 19.82 11.98
N LYS A 81 2.04 20.99 12.23
CA LYS A 81 2.09 21.67 13.55
C LYS A 81 1.28 20.98 14.66
N ALA A 82 0.32 20.15 14.31
CA ALA A 82 -0.55 19.45 15.26
C ALA A 82 0.25 18.52 16.18
N SER A 83 -0.12 18.47 17.46
CA SER A 83 0.47 17.58 18.46
C SER A 83 -0.06 16.14 18.38
N THR A 84 -1.20 15.94 17.72
CA THR A 84 -1.79 14.62 17.47
C THR A 84 -1.86 14.31 15.97
N VAL A 85 -1.52 13.08 15.58
CA VAL A 85 -1.68 12.55 14.21
C VAL A 85 -2.64 11.37 14.26
N ILE A 86 -3.74 11.45 13.52
CA ILE A 86 -4.67 10.34 13.30
C ILE A 86 -4.27 9.66 12.00
N VAL A 87 -3.88 8.39 12.07
CA VAL A 87 -3.48 7.59 10.90
C VAL A 87 -4.65 6.71 10.49
N ALA A 88 -5.34 7.08 9.43
CA ALA A 88 -6.30 6.23 8.75
C ALA A 88 -5.54 5.32 7.76
N GLY A 89 -5.18 4.15 8.26
CA GLY A 89 -4.42 3.12 7.54
C GLY A 89 -4.31 1.86 8.39
N VAL A 90 -3.32 1.03 8.09
CA VAL A 90 -3.07 -0.23 8.82
C VAL A 90 -1.97 -0.08 9.89
N ARG A 91 -1.88 -1.04 10.80
CA ARG A 91 -1.10 -0.97 12.05
C ARG A 91 0.35 -0.56 11.84
N PHE A 92 1.06 -1.19 10.90
CA PHE A 92 2.45 -0.85 10.64
C PHE A 92 2.64 0.61 10.18
N MET A 93 1.64 1.22 9.53
CA MET A 93 1.69 2.62 9.12
C MET A 93 1.56 3.54 10.34
N GLY A 94 0.69 3.20 11.29
CA GLY A 94 0.59 3.87 12.58
C GLY A 94 1.89 3.75 13.39
N GLU A 95 2.49 2.57 13.41
CA GLU A 95 3.81 2.34 14.03
C GLU A 95 4.91 3.17 13.35
N THR A 96 4.94 3.20 12.00
CA THR A 96 5.91 3.99 11.23
C THR A 96 5.72 5.49 11.49
N ALA A 97 4.47 5.96 11.54
CA ALA A 97 4.16 7.32 11.93
C ALA A 97 4.67 7.60 13.35
N LYS A 98 4.49 6.69 14.31
CA LYS A 98 4.99 6.88 15.69
C LYS A 98 6.52 6.89 15.77
N ILE A 99 7.21 6.05 15.00
CA ILE A 99 8.69 6.05 14.89
C ILE A 99 9.20 7.41 14.41
N LEU A 100 8.57 7.98 13.37
CA LEU A 100 8.95 9.29 12.82
C LEU A 100 8.38 10.48 13.59
N ASN A 101 7.49 10.24 14.55
CA ASN A 101 6.85 11.27 15.38
C ASN A 101 6.93 10.90 16.87
N PRO A 102 8.15 10.73 17.43
CA PRO A 102 8.31 10.17 18.78
C PRO A 102 7.62 11.02 19.85
N GLU A 103 7.60 12.35 19.68
CA GLU A 103 7.00 13.29 20.64
C GLU A 103 5.50 13.53 20.43
N LYS A 104 4.93 13.13 19.28
CA LYS A 104 3.50 13.35 19.01
C LYS A 104 2.66 12.18 19.48
N ARG A 105 1.40 12.46 19.78
CA ARG A 105 0.41 11.41 19.99
C ARG A 105 -0.03 10.87 18.64
N VAL A 106 0.14 9.58 18.40
CA VAL A 106 -0.33 8.92 17.18
C VAL A 106 -1.49 8.02 17.54
N LEU A 107 -2.63 8.18 16.86
CA LEU A 107 -3.82 7.36 17.05
C LEU A 107 -4.22 6.72 15.74
N MET A 108 -4.79 5.53 15.83
CA MET A 108 -5.45 4.85 14.73
C MET A 108 -6.92 4.65 15.07
N PRO A 109 -7.84 4.70 14.09
CA PRO A 109 -9.24 4.38 14.31
C PRO A 109 -9.46 2.99 14.92
N THR A 110 -8.67 2.00 14.50
CA THR A 110 -8.61 0.66 15.09
C THR A 110 -7.23 0.07 14.90
N LEU A 111 -6.74 -0.69 15.90
CA LEU A 111 -5.49 -1.46 15.80
C LEU A 111 -5.68 -2.82 15.13
N GLU A 112 -6.94 -3.22 14.88
CA GLU A 112 -7.29 -4.45 14.16
C GLU A 112 -7.12 -4.30 12.64
N ALA A 113 -6.93 -3.08 12.13
CA ALA A 113 -6.58 -2.83 10.74
C ALA A 113 -5.13 -3.28 10.50
N THR A 114 -4.94 -4.50 10.00
CA THR A 114 -3.63 -5.10 9.76
C THR A 114 -3.31 -5.28 8.28
N CYS A 115 -2.05 -5.63 7.98
CA CYS A 115 -1.61 -5.99 6.63
C CYS A 115 -1.17 -7.46 6.62
N SER A 116 -1.53 -8.22 5.58
CA SER A 116 -1.12 -9.63 5.47
C SER A 116 0.40 -9.81 5.43
N LEU A 117 1.11 -8.85 4.86
CA LEU A 117 2.59 -8.82 4.82
C LEU A 117 3.22 -8.63 6.20
N ASP A 118 2.62 -7.76 7.02
CA ASP A 118 3.05 -7.56 8.41
C ASP A 118 2.78 -8.82 9.24
N VAL A 119 1.55 -9.34 9.17
CA VAL A 119 1.14 -10.55 9.92
C VAL A 119 1.92 -11.79 9.46
N GLY A 120 2.22 -11.89 8.17
CA GLY A 120 2.98 -12.98 7.58
C GLY A 120 4.49 -12.90 7.78
N CYS A 121 4.99 -11.93 8.55
CA CYS A 121 6.40 -11.81 8.92
C CYS A 121 6.54 -11.60 10.44
N PRO A 122 6.32 -12.66 11.26
CA PRO A 122 6.48 -12.57 12.71
C PRO A 122 7.92 -12.23 13.11
N ALA A 123 8.09 -11.32 14.08
CA ALA A 123 9.40 -10.77 14.41
C ALA A 123 10.41 -11.83 14.89
N ASP A 124 9.97 -12.81 15.68
CA ASP A 124 10.84 -13.86 16.21
C ASP A 124 11.34 -14.78 15.07
N GLU A 125 10.42 -15.24 14.21
CA GLU A 125 10.76 -16.08 13.05
C GLU A 125 11.63 -15.34 12.04
N PHE A 126 11.35 -14.06 11.81
CA PHE A 126 12.18 -13.22 10.96
C PHE A 126 13.58 -13.01 11.53
N SER A 127 13.70 -12.85 12.86
CA SER A 127 15.00 -12.72 13.51
C SER A 127 15.83 -13.99 13.36
N ASP A 128 15.22 -15.17 13.58
CA ASP A 128 15.87 -16.47 13.40
C ASP A 128 16.32 -16.68 11.94
N PHE A 129 15.52 -16.20 10.97
CA PHE A 129 15.88 -16.22 9.56
C PHE A 129 17.08 -15.32 9.27
N CYS A 130 17.14 -14.12 9.84
CA CYS A 130 18.32 -13.26 9.73
C CYS A 130 19.57 -13.90 10.36
N ASP A 131 19.43 -14.57 11.50
CA ASP A 131 20.56 -15.24 12.19
C ASP A 131 21.12 -16.44 11.42
N GLN A 132 20.30 -17.09 10.59
CA GLN A 132 20.75 -18.15 9.67
C GLN A 132 21.54 -17.60 8.47
N HIS A 133 21.45 -16.29 8.20
CA HIS A 133 22.03 -15.63 7.04
C HIS A 133 22.80 -14.35 7.42
N PRO A 134 23.79 -14.43 8.33
CA PRO A 134 24.47 -13.25 8.87
C PRO A 134 25.40 -12.56 7.85
N ASP A 135 25.64 -13.15 6.68
CA ASP A 135 26.43 -12.57 5.59
C ASP A 135 25.63 -11.64 4.66
N ARG A 136 24.34 -11.41 4.96
CA ARG A 136 23.43 -10.62 4.12
C ARG A 136 23.00 -9.33 4.81
N THR A 137 22.93 -8.25 4.03
CA THR A 137 22.33 -6.98 4.43
C THR A 137 20.81 -7.14 4.47
N VAL A 138 20.20 -6.80 5.60
CA VAL A 138 18.77 -6.99 5.84
C VAL A 138 18.00 -5.76 5.34
N VAL A 139 17.24 -5.93 4.26
CA VAL A 139 16.39 -4.91 3.66
C VAL A 139 14.93 -5.32 3.83
N VAL A 140 14.17 -4.54 4.60
CA VAL A 140 12.74 -4.81 4.82
C VAL A 140 11.88 -3.73 4.19
N TYR A 141 10.80 -4.16 3.56
CA TYR A 141 9.74 -3.30 3.10
C TYR A 141 8.98 -2.71 4.30
N ALA A 142 8.49 -1.48 4.15
CA ALA A 142 7.77 -0.75 5.19
C ALA A 142 6.55 -1.50 5.73
N ASN A 143 5.99 -2.43 4.97
CA ASN A 143 4.82 -3.25 5.31
C ASN A 143 5.17 -4.39 6.28
N THR A 144 5.83 -4.04 7.39
CA THR A 144 6.33 -4.94 8.46
C THR A 144 6.17 -4.27 9.81
N SER A 145 6.12 -5.03 10.90
CA SER A 145 6.03 -4.45 12.25
C SER A 145 7.25 -3.60 12.62
N ALA A 146 7.09 -2.72 13.62
CA ALA A 146 8.20 -1.99 14.22
C ALA A 146 9.32 -2.93 14.74
N ALA A 147 8.96 -4.11 15.26
CA ALA A 147 9.92 -5.10 15.75
C ALA A 147 10.76 -5.69 14.60
N VAL A 148 10.13 -6.02 13.46
CA VAL A 148 10.86 -6.45 12.25
C VAL A 148 11.75 -5.32 11.72
N LYS A 149 11.25 -4.07 11.69
CA LYS A 149 12.07 -2.92 11.30
C LYS A 149 13.30 -2.72 12.19
N ALA A 150 13.19 -3.00 13.48
CA ALA A 150 14.33 -2.89 14.41
C ALA A 150 15.43 -3.92 14.14
N ARG A 151 15.12 -5.01 13.42
CA ARG A 151 16.07 -6.04 12.98
C ARG A 151 16.75 -5.71 11.65
N ALA A 152 16.23 -4.74 10.91
CA ALA A 152 16.68 -4.42 9.55
C ALA A 152 17.80 -3.38 9.51
N ASP A 153 18.69 -3.50 8.52
CA ASP A 153 19.68 -2.48 8.18
C ASP A 153 19.03 -1.34 7.37
N TRP A 154 18.08 -1.70 6.49
CA TRP A 154 17.35 -0.76 5.64
C TRP A 154 15.85 -1.00 5.69
N VAL A 155 15.08 0.08 5.76
CA VAL A 155 13.64 0.08 5.54
C VAL A 155 13.35 0.81 4.23
N VAL A 156 12.59 0.16 3.34
CA VAL A 156 12.27 0.70 2.00
C VAL A 156 10.76 0.78 1.77
N THR A 157 10.36 1.56 0.77
CA THR A 157 9.00 1.55 0.20
C THR A 157 9.07 1.04 -1.24
N SER A 158 7.93 0.68 -1.84
CA SER A 158 7.87 0.25 -3.25
C SER A 158 8.41 1.31 -4.21
N SER A 159 8.35 2.59 -3.83
CA SER A 159 8.88 3.72 -4.63
C SER A 159 10.41 3.85 -4.62
N CYS A 160 11.13 3.30 -3.63
CA CYS A 160 12.59 3.42 -3.53
C CYS A 160 13.33 2.08 -3.45
N ALA A 161 12.62 0.97 -3.27
CA ALA A 161 13.21 -0.35 -3.04
C ALA A 161 14.21 -0.75 -4.14
N GLN A 162 13.83 -0.62 -5.42
CA GLN A 162 14.70 -0.98 -6.53
C GLN A 162 16.01 -0.16 -6.52
N ALA A 163 15.93 1.17 -6.41
CA ALA A 163 17.12 2.03 -6.41
C ALA A 163 18.05 1.75 -5.22
N ILE A 164 17.50 1.40 -4.06
CA ILE A 164 18.29 1.03 -2.88
C ILE A 164 18.96 -0.33 -3.10
N VAL A 165 18.24 -1.32 -3.63
CA VAL A 165 18.80 -2.64 -3.94
C VAL A 165 19.91 -2.54 -4.99
N GLU A 166 19.70 -1.77 -6.07
CA GLU A 166 20.74 -1.49 -7.08
C GLU A 166 22.00 -0.87 -6.45
N HIS A 167 21.82 0.06 -5.51
CA HIS A 167 22.94 0.68 -4.82
C HIS A 167 23.73 -0.31 -3.93
N LEU A 168 23.03 -1.20 -3.23
CA LEU A 168 23.67 -2.22 -2.37
C LEU A 168 24.36 -3.30 -3.21
N ASP A 169 23.74 -3.73 -4.32
CA ASP A 169 24.34 -4.67 -5.27
C ASP A 169 25.63 -4.12 -5.91
N GLN A 170 25.63 -2.84 -6.31
CA GLN A 170 26.83 -2.15 -6.81
C GLN A 170 27.98 -2.11 -5.78
N ARG A 171 27.67 -2.25 -4.48
CA ARG A 171 28.65 -2.36 -3.39
C ARG A 171 29.10 -3.80 -3.13
N GLY A 172 28.55 -4.78 -3.86
CA GLY A 172 28.82 -6.21 -3.71
C GLY A 172 28.12 -6.85 -2.51
N GLU A 173 27.07 -6.21 -1.98
CA GLU A 173 26.33 -6.74 -0.84
C GLU A 173 25.30 -7.78 -1.30
N LYS A 174 25.20 -8.89 -0.56
CA LYS A 174 24.10 -9.85 -0.70
C LYS A 174 22.94 -9.38 0.16
N ILE A 175 21.72 -9.57 -0.32
CA ILE A 175 20.55 -8.97 0.31
C ILE A 175 19.66 -10.07 0.89
N LEU A 176 19.17 -9.84 2.10
CA LEU A 176 18.02 -10.55 2.66
C LEU A 176 16.82 -9.61 2.58
N TRP A 177 15.76 -10.05 1.93
CA TRP A 177 14.60 -9.25 1.60
C TRP A 177 13.35 -9.77 2.30
N ALA A 178 12.57 -8.87 2.89
CA ALA A 178 11.28 -9.21 3.47
C ALA A 178 10.25 -8.08 3.35
N PRO A 179 8.95 -8.35 3.47
CA PRO A 179 8.35 -9.68 3.55
C PRO A 179 7.76 -10.15 2.21
N ASP A 180 7.64 -9.26 1.22
CA ASP A 180 6.90 -9.52 -0.02
C ASP A 180 7.80 -10.17 -1.07
N LYS A 181 7.54 -11.45 -1.37
CA LYS A 181 8.32 -12.21 -2.36
C LYS A 181 8.09 -11.75 -3.81
N HIS A 182 6.94 -11.16 -4.13
CA HIS A 182 6.65 -10.71 -5.49
C HIS A 182 7.44 -9.45 -5.81
N LEU A 183 7.40 -8.46 -4.92
CA LEU A 183 8.24 -7.27 -5.02
C LEU A 183 9.73 -7.65 -4.98
N GLY A 184 10.11 -8.59 -4.10
CA GLY A 184 11.47 -9.11 -4.03
C GLY A 184 11.95 -9.73 -5.35
N ARG A 185 11.16 -10.63 -5.95
CA ARG A 185 11.47 -11.25 -7.26
C ARG A 185 11.49 -10.24 -8.39
N TYR A 186 10.58 -9.27 -8.38
CA TYR A 186 10.58 -8.19 -9.38
C TYR A 186 11.90 -7.41 -9.35
N ILE A 187 12.36 -7.04 -8.15
CA ILE A 187 13.62 -6.31 -7.97
C ILE A 187 14.80 -7.21 -8.34
N GLU A 188 14.84 -8.47 -7.89
CA GLU A 188 15.89 -9.44 -8.23
C GLU A 188 16.02 -9.58 -9.76
N LYS A 189 14.91 -9.74 -10.48
CA LYS A 189 14.88 -9.85 -11.95
C LYS A 189 15.34 -8.57 -12.65
N SER A 190 14.91 -7.41 -12.16
CA SER A 190 15.25 -6.10 -12.75
C SER A 190 16.70 -5.69 -12.51
N THR A 191 17.28 -6.08 -11.38
CA THR A 191 18.60 -5.61 -10.93
C THR A 191 19.70 -6.65 -11.11
N GLY A 192 19.36 -7.94 -11.05
CA GLY A 192 20.31 -9.05 -11.03
C GLY A 192 20.98 -9.31 -9.68
N ALA A 193 20.54 -8.62 -8.61
CA ALA A 193 21.13 -8.73 -7.28
C ALA A 193 20.98 -10.12 -6.64
N ASP A 194 21.94 -10.55 -5.81
CA ASP A 194 21.84 -11.78 -5.00
C ASP A 194 20.88 -11.54 -3.82
N MET A 195 19.62 -11.95 -3.99
CA MET A 195 18.56 -11.74 -2.99
C MET A 195 18.07 -13.06 -2.40
N LEU A 196 17.95 -13.10 -1.07
CA LEU A 196 17.27 -14.15 -0.34
C LEU A 196 15.93 -13.61 0.16
N LEU A 197 14.83 -14.21 -0.27
CA LEU A 197 13.48 -13.66 -0.06
C LEU A 197 12.73 -14.40 1.06
N TRP A 198 12.12 -13.64 1.96
CA TRP A 198 11.07 -14.13 2.85
C TRP A 198 9.82 -14.54 2.04
N ASP A 199 9.17 -15.65 2.40
CA ASP A 199 8.02 -16.19 1.66
C ASP A 199 6.68 -15.58 2.12
N GLY A 200 6.57 -14.25 2.10
CA GLY A 200 5.33 -13.52 2.35
C GLY A 200 4.73 -12.94 1.06
N SER A 201 3.44 -12.64 1.09
CA SER A 201 2.72 -12.02 -0.04
C SER A 201 1.52 -11.19 0.42
N CYS A 202 1.15 -10.20 -0.41
CA CYS A 202 -0.05 -9.43 -0.21
C CYS A 202 -1.28 -10.21 -0.71
N ILE A 203 -2.25 -10.49 0.17
CA ILE A 203 -3.45 -11.25 -0.20
C ILE A 203 -4.29 -10.51 -1.26
N VAL A 204 -4.31 -9.17 -1.22
CA VAL A 204 -5.03 -8.34 -2.19
C VAL A 204 -4.43 -8.50 -3.58
N HIS A 205 -3.09 -8.47 -3.68
CA HIS A 205 -2.43 -8.59 -4.97
C HIS A 205 -2.34 -10.03 -5.48
N GLU A 206 -2.40 -11.04 -4.60
CA GLU A 206 -2.56 -12.44 -5.01
C GLU A 206 -3.94 -12.75 -5.62
N GLU A 207 -4.98 -11.97 -5.28
CA GLU A 207 -6.32 -12.14 -5.85
C GLU A 207 -6.37 -11.81 -7.35
N PHE A 208 -5.43 -11.01 -7.87
CA PHE A 208 -5.34 -10.70 -9.29
C PHE A 208 -4.96 -11.95 -10.08
N LYS A 209 -5.94 -12.48 -10.82
CA LYS A 209 -5.73 -13.60 -11.72
C LYS A 209 -5.39 -13.09 -13.11
N PHE A 210 -4.29 -13.60 -13.67
CA PHE A 210 -3.90 -13.40 -15.07
C PHE A 210 -5.08 -13.42 -16.05
N ARG A 211 -5.96 -14.44 -15.92
CA ARG A 211 -7.15 -14.57 -16.78
C ARG A 211 -8.12 -13.39 -16.67
N GLY A 212 -8.32 -12.84 -15.48
CA GLY A 212 -9.21 -11.68 -15.31
C GLY A 212 -8.64 -10.44 -16.00
N LEU A 213 -7.32 -10.26 -15.94
CA LEU A 213 -6.65 -9.15 -16.62
C LEU A 213 -6.65 -9.34 -18.15
N GLU A 214 -6.45 -10.57 -18.62
CA GLU A 214 -6.57 -10.96 -20.03
C GLU A 214 -7.98 -10.69 -20.57
N ASP A 215 -9.01 -11.10 -19.82
CA ASP A 215 -10.42 -10.86 -20.13
C ASP A 215 -10.73 -9.36 -20.22
N LEU A 216 -10.22 -8.54 -19.29
CA LEU A 216 -10.40 -7.08 -19.31
C LEU A 216 -9.67 -6.41 -20.49
N LYS A 217 -8.45 -6.83 -20.80
CA LYS A 217 -7.69 -6.31 -21.95
C LYS A 217 -8.37 -6.67 -23.27
N ALA A 218 -9.03 -7.83 -23.35
CA ALA A 218 -9.84 -8.20 -24.50
C ALA A 218 -11.11 -7.34 -24.66
N LEU A 219 -11.70 -6.88 -23.55
CA LEU A 219 -12.86 -5.96 -23.58
C LEU A 219 -12.46 -4.50 -23.86
N TYR A 220 -11.29 -4.09 -23.37
CA TYR A 220 -10.77 -2.72 -23.48
C TYR A 220 -9.37 -2.74 -24.12
N PRO A 221 -9.26 -3.00 -25.43
CA PRO A 221 -7.97 -3.21 -26.10
C PRO A 221 -7.07 -1.98 -26.13
N ASP A 222 -7.64 -0.78 -26.06
CA ASP A 222 -6.90 0.50 -26.05
C ASP A 222 -6.55 0.98 -24.62
N ALA A 223 -6.99 0.24 -23.59
CA ALA A 223 -6.70 0.59 -22.21
C ALA A 223 -5.26 0.23 -21.83
N ALA A 224 -4.57 1.16 -21.16
CA ALA A 224 -3.28 0.86 -20.56
C ALA A 224 -3.46 0.06 -19.27
N VAL A 225 -2.60 -0.93 -19.06
CA VAL A 225 -2.61 -1.82 -17.90
C VAL A 225 -1.58 -1.34 -16.88
N LEU A 226 -2.05 -0.92 -15.71
CA LEU A 226 -1.23 -0.41 -14.61
C LEU A 226 -1.24 -1.43 -13.47
N VAL A 227 -0.07 -1.93 -13.07
CA VAL A 227 0.04 -3.05 -12.11
C VAL A 227 0.97 -2.67 -10.95
N HIS A 228 0.55 -3.00 -9.73
CA HIS A 228 1.44 -2.87 -8.57
C HIS A 228 2.45 -4.04 -8.52
N PRO A 229 3.75 -3.82 -8.21
CA PRO A 229 4.79 -4.86 -8.22
C PRO A 229 4.63 -5.96 -7.15
N GLU A 230 3.67 -5.83 -6.23
CA GLU A 230 3.26 -6.88 -5.29
C GLU A 230 2.40 -7.98 -5.99
N SER A 231 2.06 -7.80 -7.26
CA SER A 231 1.25 -8.75 -8.03
C SER A 231 2.09 -9.94 -8.52
N PRO A 232 1.46 -11.12 -8.75
CA PRO A 232 2.13 -12.27 -9.35
C PRO A 232 2.79 -11.94 -10.70
N GLU A 233 3.90 -12.60 -11.02
CA GLU A 233 4.71 -12.31 -12.22
C GLU A 233 3.88 -12.32 -13.52
N ALA A 234 2.98 -13.30 -13.67
CA ALA A 234 2.11 -13.36 -14.85
C ALA A 234 1.25 -12.09 -15.02
N VAL A 235 0.83 -11.44 -13.93
CA VAL A 235 0.06 -10.19 -13.96
C VAL A 235 1.00 -9.01 -14.28
N VAL A 236 2.19 -8.99 -13.68
CA VAL A 236 3.21 -7.96 -13.92
C VAL A 236 3.65 -7.95 -15.38
N ASP A 237 3.83 -9.11 -16.01
CA ASP A 237 4.22 -9.25 -17.41
C ASP A 237 3.18 -8.71 -18.42
N MET A 238 1.93 -8.52 -17.99
CA MET A 238 0.87 -7.93 -18.82
C MET A 238 0.83 -6.40 -18.77
N ALA A 239 1.58 -5.78 -17.85
CA ALA A 239 1.49 -4.38 -17.54
C ALA A 239 2.17 -3.49 -18.59
N ASP A 240 1.54 -2.37 -18.90
CA ASP A 240 2.18 -1.26 -19.61
C ASP A 240 3.00 -0.40 -18.63
N VAL A 241 2.58 -0.33 -17.36
CA VAL A 241 3.33 0.31 -16.27
C VAL A 241 3.29 -0.55 -15.01
N VAL A 242 4.46 -0.77 -14.41
CA VAL A 242 4.62 -1.40 -13.10
C VAL A 242 5.13 -0.34 -12.12
N GLY A 243 4.46 -0.17 -10.98
CA GLY A 243 4.92 0.83 -9.99
C GLY A 243 4.11 0.89 -8.70
N SER A 244 4.64 1.64 -7.74
CA SER A 244 3.95 2.04 -6.51
C SER A 244 2.67 2.81 -6.80
N THR A 245 1.74 2.87 -5.83
CA THR A 245 0.48 3.62 -5.93
C THR A 245 0.66 5.03 -6.48
N SER A 246 1.62 5.80 -5.97
CA SER A 246 1.93 7.16 -6.42
C SER A 246 2.42 7.19 -7.88
N GLN A 247 3.20 6.21 -8.31
CA GLN A 247 3.65 6.07 -9.71
C GLN A 247 2.49 5.69 -10.64
N LEU A 248 1.55 4.85 -10.18
CA LEU A 248 0.36 4.50 -10.97
C LEU A 248 -0.57 5.71 -11.15
N ILE A 249 -0.78 6.51 -10.10
CA ILE A 249 -1.53 7.78 -10.19
C ILE A 249 -0.86 8.72 -11.21
N HIS A 250 0.47 8.86 -11.14
CA HIS A 250 1.21 9.68 -12.09
C HIS A 250 1.09 9.17 -13.54
N ALA A 251 1.07 7.85 -13.74
CA ALA A 251 0.90 7.25 -15.05
C ALA A 251 -0.45 7.61 -15.68
N VAL A 252 -1.55 7.55 -14.91
CA VAL A 252 -2.89 7.96 -15.39
C VAL A 252 -2.92 9.43 -15.83
N GLN A 253 -2.15 10.30 -15.18
CA GLN A 253 -2.10 11.73 -15.50
C GLN A 253 -1.25 12.05 -16.74
N THR A 254 -0.29 11.19 -17.10
CA THR A 254 0.74 11.50 -18.10
C THR A 254 0.64 10.65 -19.37
N MET A 255 0.05 9.45 -19.28
CA MET A 255 -0.14 8.58 -20.43
C MET A 255 -1.28 9.11 -21.34
N PRO A 256 -1.19 8.89 -22.66
CA PRO A 256 -2.17 9.38 -23.62
C PRO A 256 -3.47 8.55 -23.65
N ASN A 257 -3.54 7.43 -22.92
CA ASN A 257 -4.68 6.52 -22.94
C ASN A 257 -5.93 7.16 -22.32
N GLN A 258 -7.10 6.87 -22.89
CA GLN A 258 -8.38 7.33 -22.34
C GLN A 258 -8.98 6.37 -21.31
N GLN A 259 -8.51 5.12 -21.30
CA GLN A 259 -8.98 4.06 -20.42
C GLN A 259 -7.76 3.40 -19.77
N PHE A 260 -7.92 3.00 -18.52
CA PHE A 260 -6.89 2.32 -17.74
C PHE A 260 -7.50 1.11 -17.04
N ILE A 261 -6.77 0.01 -17.04
CA ILE A 261 -7.05 -1.16 -16.21
C ILE A 261 -6.03 -1.14 -15.07
N VAL A 262 -6.49 -0.96 -13.84
CA VAL A 262 -5.61 -0.80 -12.68
C VAL A 262 -5.69 -2.04 -11.79
N ALA A 263 -4.60 -2.80 -11.70
CA ALA A 263 -4.46 -3.97 -10.85
C ALA A 263 -3.74 -3.59 -9.54
N THR A 264 -4.50 -2.98 -8.64
CA THR A 264 -4.13 -2.70 -7.25
C THR A 264 -5.41 -2.53 -6.42
N ASP A 265 -5.30 -2.18 -5.15
CA ASP A 265 -6.47 -1.93 -4.30
C ASP A 265 -7.40 -0.81 -4.83
N ASN A 266 -8.71 -1.02 -4.71
CA ASN A 266 -9.77 -0.17 -5.26
C ASN A 266 -9.79 1.27 -4.70
N GLY A 267 -9.31 1.50 -3.48
CA GLY A 267 -9.39 2.85 -2.88
C GLY A 267 -8.61 3.92 -3.67
N ILE A 268 -7.62 3.49 -4.47
CA ILE A 268 -6.83 4.38 -5.34
C ILE A 268 -7.69 5.19 -6.31
N PHE A 269 -8.87 4.69 -6.70
CA PHE A 269 -9.70 5.31 -7.73
C PHE A 269 -10.21 6.69 -7.32
N TYR A 270 -10.37 7.00 -6.03
CA TYR A 270 -10.71 8.35 -5.59
C TYR A 270 -9.69 9.38 -6.07
N LYS A 271 -8.39 9.04 -6.04
CA LYS A 271 -7.29 9.92 -6.46
C LYS A 271 -7.04 9.94 -7.96
N MET A 272 -7.58 8.98 -8.70
CA MET A 272 -7.44 8.90 -10.15
C MET A 272 -8.58 9.60 -10.92
N GLN A 273 -9.63 10.03 -10.21
CA GLN A 273 -10.73 10.85 -10.75
C GLN A 273 -10.33 12.31 -10.87
#